data_AF-A0A9P8FU99-F1
#
_entry.id   AF-A0A9P8FU99-F1
#
_cell.length_a   1.000
_cell.length_b   1.000
_cell.length_c   1.000
_cell.angle_alpha   90.00
_cell.angle_beta   90.00
_cell.angle_gamma   90.00
#
_symmetry.space_group_name_H-M   'P 1'
#
loop_
_entity.id
_entity.type
_entity.pdbx_description
1 polymer ?
#
loop_
_entity_poly.entity_id
_entity_poly.type
_entity_poly.pdbx_seq_one_letter_code
_entity_poly.pdbx_strand_id
1 'polypeptide(L)'
;STTARSAPSGNTPTELLDRPNQPLRAAPTVKHSPPQLALTPWTPSELARQREAFFETRVSGRPEMWAAMKQVSELLRSGDLSAAQTILDASGATCPTGRFCVERRRGGQKKGGVYDDKGLLYEIPGWVVSDPEDLVAEPEIEGKDINEESEDEIDAEKGVVCEEKIGELVSVRARLSDRGTDVVVEMGTNQKVSVLVKRVQEKAGIEQKVKLAYMGKILEEHKPLGQTSWKEGHILNALVFG
;
A
#
# COMPACT_ATOMS: atom_id res chain seq x y z
N SER A 1 -56.23 9.80 -42.14
CA SER A 1 -55.09 10.68 -41.84
C SER A 1 -54.42 10.21 -40.57
N THR A 2 -53.28 9.54 -40.71
CA THR A 2 -52.52 8.96 -39.59
C THR A 2 -51.54 10.00 -39.07
N THR A 3 -51.77 10.52 -37.87
CA THR A 3 -50.84 11.47 -37.24
C THR A 3 -49.73 10.68 -36.56
N ALA A 4 -48.54 10.68 -37.17
CA ALA A 4 -47.33 10.11 -36.59
C ALA A 4 -46.91 10.93 -35.37
N ARG A 5 -46.76 10.25 -34.23
CA ARG A 5 -46.26 10.83 -32.98
C ARG A 5 -44.73 10.79 -33.04
N SER A 6 -44.10 11.92 -33.39
CA SER A 6 -42.64 12.06 -33.31
C SER A 6 -42.19 11.90 -31.86
N ALA A 7 -41.37 10.88 -31.59
CA ALA A 7 -40.63 10.77 -30.34
C ALA A 7 -39.49 11.81 -30.37
N PRO A 8 -39.28 12.58 -29.29
CA PRO A 8 -38.11 13.45 -29.21
C PRO A 8 -36.88 12.57 -29.01
N SER A 9 -36.18 12.27 -30.11
CA SER A 9 -34.81 11.79 -30.09
C SER A 9 -33.90 13.00 -29.82
N GLY A 10 -33.66 13.27 -28.55
CA GLY A 10 -32.70 14.29 -28.13
C GLY A 10 -32.01 13.81 -26.85
N ASN A 11 -30.79 13.31 -26.97
CA ASN A 11 -29.85 13.35 -25.86
C ASN A 11 -29.49 14.83 -25.64
N THR A 12 -30.39 15.56 -24.96
CA THR A 12 -30.05 16.86 -24.38
C THR A 12 -28.93 16.62 -23.35
N PRO A 13 -27.81 17.36 -23.41
CA PRO A 13 -26.80 17.30 -22.36
C PRO A 13 -27.48 17.58 -21.03
N THR A 14 -27.43 16.64 -20.08
CA THR A 14 -27.95 16.86 -18.73
C THR A 14 -27.14 18.00 -18.12
N GLU A 15 -27.74 19.18 -18.00
CA GLU A 15 -27.12 20.33 -17.36
C GLU A 15 -26.71 19.97 -15.92
N LEU A 16 -25.63 20.59 -15.42
CA LEU A 16 -25.10 20.32 -14.09
C LEU A 16 -26.15 20.46 -12.97
N LEU A 17 -27.16 21.31 -13.20
CA LEU A 17 -28.26 21.60 -12.26
C LEU A 17 -29.21 20.43 -12.03
N ASP A 18 -29.36 19.53 -13.01
CA ASP A 18 -30.26 18.37 -12.91
C ASP A 18 -29.58 17.15 -12.28
N ARG A 19 -28.27 17.24 -11.99
CA ARG A 19 -27.51 16.13 -11.42
C ARG A 19 -27.64 16.14 -9.90
N PRO A 20 -27.91 15.00 -9.27
CA PRO A 20 -27.91 14.92 -7.82
C PRO A 20 -26.52 15.26 -7.29
N ASN A 21 -26.39 16.41 -6.61
CA ASN A 21 -25.17 16.85 -5.96
C ASN A 21 -25.49 17.21 -4.50
N GLN A 22 -25.04 16.36 -3.57
CA GLN A 22 -25.14 16.68 -2.15
C GLN A 22 -23.85 17.36 -1.69
N PRO A 23 -23.93 18.29 -0.73
CA PRO A 23 -22.73 18.91 -0.17
C PRO A 23 -21.80 17.84 0.43
N LEU A 24 -20.50 18.08 0.32
CA LEU A 24 -19.48 17.21 0.88
C LEU A 24 -19.67 17.05 2.39
N ARG A 25 -19.52 15.82 2.85
CA ARG A 25 -19.49 15.46 4.26
C ARG A 25 -18.04 15.36 4.72
N ALA A 26 -17.84 15.54 6.02
CA ALA A 26 -16.56 15.30 6.68
C ALA A 26 -16.00 13.92 6.31
N ALA A 27 -14.66 13.87 6.23
CA ALA A 27 -13.94 12.64 5.94
C ALA A 27 -14.32 11.55 6.96
N PRO A 28 -14.57 10.30 6.53
CA PRO A 28 -14.98 9.24 7.44
C PRO A 28 -13.83 8.83 8.36
N THR A 29 -14.13 8.23 9.50
CA THR A 29 -13.08 7.59 10.30
C THR A 29 -12.63 6.30 9.62
N VAL A 30 -11.32 6.11 9.51
CA VAL A 30 -10.71 4.91 8.96
C VAL A 30 -10.11 4.14 10.12
N LYS A 31 -10.67 2.97 10.44
CA LYS A 31 -10.24 2.22 11.63
C LYS A 31 -8.89 1.55 11.48
N HIS A 32 -8.62 1.03 10.29
CA HIS A 32 -7.45 0.21 10.03
C HIS A 32 -6.83 0.57 8.68
N SER A 33 -5.51 0.49 8.66
CA SER A 33 -4.71 0.49 7.46
C SER A 33 -5.15 -0.68 6.57
N PRO A 34 -5.24 -0.49 5.25
CA PRO A 34 -5.79 -1.49 4.35
C PRO A 34 -4.94 -2.76 4.36
N PRO A 35 -5.50 -3.92 4.77
CA PRO A 35 -4.74 -5.16 4.97
C PRO A 35 -4.21 -5.75 3.66
N GLN A 36 -4.72 -5.27 2.52
CA GLN A 36 -4.24 -5.65 1.19
C GLN A 36 -2.94 -4.96 0.79
N LEU A 37 -2.65 -3.81 1.38
CA LEU A 37 -1.46 -3.00 1.09
C LEU A 37 -0.42 -3.10 2.22
N ALA A 38 -0.85 -3.44 3.43
CA ALA A 38 0.00 -3.50 4.61
C ALA A 38 -0.37 -4.70 5.49
N LEU A 39 0.62 -5.50 5.89
CA LEU A 39 0.44 -6.56 6.89
C LEU A 39 0.54 -6.03 8.33
N THR A 40 1.17 -4.87 8.50
CA THR A 40 1.27 -4.12 9.75
C THR A 40 0.62 -2.75 9.56
N PRO A 41 0.18 -2.08 10.63
CA PRO A 41 -0.30 -0.72 10.52
C PRO A 41 0.79 0.22 9.98
N TRP A 42 0.39 1.26 9.26
CA TRP A 42 1.32 2.19 8.62
C TRP A 42 1.91 3.20 9.59
N THR A 43 3.11 3.71 9.26
CA THR A 43 3.60 4.98 9.82
C THR A 43 3.00 6.18 9.06
N PRO A 44 3.01 7.40 9.65
CA PRO A 44 2.60 8.62 8.97
C PRO A 44 3.33 8.84 7.64
N SER A 45 4.66 8.68 7.61
CA SER A 45 5.47 8.75 6.38
C SER A 45 5.08 7.69 5.34
N GLU A 46 4.83 6.44 5.75
CA GLU A 46 4.37 5.40 4.83
C GLU A 46 3.01 5.75 4.23
N LEU A 47 2.08 6.23 5.06
CA LEU A 47 0.77 6.68 4.60
C LEU A 47 0.89 7.82 3.58
N ALA A 48 1.77 8.80 3.82
CA ALA A 48 2.03 9.89 2.88
C ALA A 48 2.53 9.36 1.53
N ARG A 49 3.52 8.46 1.55
CA ARG A 49 4.04 7.81 0.33
C ARG A 49 2.97 7.00 -0.40
N GLN A 50 2.14 6.25 0.33
CA GLN A 50 1.06 5.47 -0.28
C GLN A 50 0.00 6.36 -0.93
N ARG A 51 -0.25 7.56 -0.37
CA ARG A 51 -1.16 8.55 -0.96
C ARG A 51 -0.59 9.12 -2.25
N GLU A 52 0.70 9.43 -2.29
CA GLU A 52 1.41 9.87 -3.50
C GLU A 52 1.27 8.81 -4.61
N ALA A 53 1.73 7.59 -4.32
CA ALA A 53 1.71 6.46 -5.25
C ALA A 53 0.28 6.16 -5.77
N PHE A 54 -0.74 6.35 -4.93
CA PHE A 54 -2.12 6.19 -5.34
C PHE A 54 -2.54 7.15 -6.45
N PHE A 55 -2.15 8.43 -6.36
CA PHE A 55 -2.50 9.42 -7.39
C PHE A 55 -1.61 9.30 -8.63
N GLU A 56 -0.33 8.98 -8.47
CA GLU A 56 0.60 8.76 -9.60
C GLU A 56 0.19 7.60 -10.50
N THR A 57 -0.35 6.53 -9.91
CA THR A 57 -0.77 5.35 -10.66
C THR A 57 -2.12 5.52 -11.38
N ARG A 58 -2.80 6.68 -11.26
CA ARG A 58 -4.08 6.93 -11.93
C ARG A 58 -3.89 7.33 -13.39
N VAL A 59 -4.06 6.33 -14.25
CA VAL A 59 -4.05 6.50 -15.72
C VAL A 59 -5.44 6.60 -16.34
N SER A 60 -6.50 6.23 -15.60
CA SER A 60 -7.88 6.20 -16.09
C SER A 60 -8.60 7.52 -15.83
N GLY A 61 -9.38 8.03 -16.79
CA GLY A 61 -10.09 9.29 -16.63
C GLY A 61 -9.23 10.50 -17.00
N ARG A 62 -9.64 11.69 -16.55
CA ARG A 62 -8.96 12.93 -16.89
C ARG A 62 -7.91 13.29 -15.84
N PRO A 63 -6.66 13.64 -16.23
CA PRO A 63 -5.61 13.98 -15.27
C PRO A 63 -5.96 15.24 -14.48
N GLU A 64 -6.63 16.22 -15.11
CA GLU A 64 -7.07 17.44 -14.42
C GLU A 64 -8.06 17.14 -13.27
N MET A 65 -8.92 16.13 -13.46
CA MET A 65 -9.88 15.72 -12.43
C MET A 65 -9.15 15.04 -11.28
N TRP A 66 -8.16 14.18 -11.56
CA TRP A 66 -7.35 13.58 -10.48
C TRP A 66 -6.55 14.60 -9.70
N ALA A 67 -6.02 15.64 -10.36
CA ALA A 67 -5.37 16.76 -9.67
C ALA A 67 -6.34 17.48 -8.72
N ALA A 68 -7.57 17.76 -9.19
CA ALA A 68 -8.61 18.34 -8.34
C ALA A 68 -8.98 17.40 -7.17
N MET A 69 -9.12 16.09 -7.41
CA MET A 69 -9.41 15.11 -6.36
C MET A 69 -8.27 15.02 -5.31
N LYS A 70 -7.00 15.13 -5.72
CA LYS A 70 -5.85 15.20 -4.80
C LYS A 70 -5.97 16.41 -3.88
N GLN A 71 -6.24 17.59 -4.45
CA GLN A 71 -6.40 18.83 -3.69
C GLN A 71 -7.62 18.80 -2.75
N VAL A 72 -8.77 18.27 -3.20
CA VAL A 72 -9.94 18.08 -2.34
C VAL A 72 -9.63 17.11 -1.20
N SER A 73 -8.87 16.03 -1.44
CA SER A 73 -8.47 15.08 -0.41
C SER A 73 -7.59 15.73 0.67
N GLU A 74 -6.70 16.64 0.29
CA GLU A 74 -5.86 17.41 1.22
C GLU A 74 -6.70 18.35 2.10
N LEU A 75 -7.65 19.07 1.51
CA LEU A 75 -8.54 19.97 2.25
C LEU A 75 -9.48 19.22 3.20
N LEU A 76 -9.95 18.03 2.78
CA LEU A 76 -10.75 17.18 3.66
C LEU A 76 -9.95 16.68 4.87
N ARG A 77 -8.64 16.44 4.71
CA ARG A 77 -7.74 16.08 5.83
C ARG A 77 -7.47 17.25 6.77
N SER A 78 -7.32 18.46 6.24
CA SER A 78 -7.16 19.67 7.07
C SER A 78 -8.47 20.10 7.76
N GLY A 79 -9.60 19.48 7.40
CA GLY A 79 -10.92 19.79 7.94
C GLY A 79 -11.62 20.97 7.25
N ASP A 80 -11.05 21.52 6.18
CA ASP A 80 -11.66 22.62 5.42
C ASP A 80 -12.65 22.09 4.37
N LEU A 81 -13.86 21.80 4.85
CA LEU A 81 -14.96 21.34 4.01
C LEU A 81 -15.43 22.38 3.00
N SER A 82 -15.33 23.67 3.34
CA SER A 82 -15.80 24.76 2.47
C SER A 82 -14.88 24.95 1.27
N ALA A 83 -13.56 24.96 1.50
CA ALA A 83 -12.60 24.99 0.41
C ALA A 83 -12.69 23.71 -0.43
N ALA A 84 -12.81 22.54 0.21
CA ALA A 84 -12.98 21.27 -0.50
C ALA A 84 -14.20 21.29 -1.44
N GLN A 85 -15.35 21.80 -0.96
CA GLN A 85 -16.55 21.96 -1.78
C GLN A 85 -16.33 22.92 -2.95
N THR A 86 -15.66 24.05 -2.71
CA THR A 86 -15.37 25.06 -3.75
C THR A 86 -14.55 24.46 -4.90
N ILE A 87 -13.53 23.67 -4.58
CA ILE A 87 -12.70 23.02 -5.59
C ILE A 87 -13.48 21.94 -6.35
N LEU A 88 -14.29 21.17 -5.63
CA LEU A 88 -15.14 20.15 -6.26
C LEU A 88 -16.11 20.78 -7.26
N ASP A 89 -16.79 21.87 -6.87
CA ASP A 89 -17.73 22.58 -7.73
C ASP A 89 -17.02 23.23 -8.93
N ALA A 90 -15.82 23.80 -8.72
CA ALA A 90 -15.00 24.36 -9.80
C ALA A 90 -14.54 23.30 -10.81
N SER A 91 -14.34 22.06 -10.37
CA SER A 91 -13.99 20.94 -11.26
C SER A 91 -15.16 20.44 -12.11
N GLY A 92 -16.40 20.88 -11.82
CA GLY A 92 -17.61 20.39 -12.49
C GLY A 92 -18.00 18.96 -12.09
N ALA A 93 -17.37 18.42 -11.04
CA ALA A 93 -17.67 17.11 -10.52
C ALA A 93 -18.87 17.14 -9.59
N THR A 94 -19.56 16.01 -9.47
CA THR A 94 -20.77 15.87 -8.64
C THR A 94 -20.61 14.73 -7.65
N CYS A 95 -21.15 14.92 -6.44
CA CYS A 95 -21.14 13.92 -5.38
C CYS A 95 -22.59 13.64 -4.93
N PRO A 96 -23.30 12.68 -5.55
CA PRO A 96 -24.70 12.40 -5.25
C PRO A 96 -24.99 12.00 -3.80
N THR A 97 -23.98 11.45 -3.12
CA THR A 97 -24.11 10.94 -1.75
C THR A 97 -23.52 11.86 -0.68
N GLY A 98 -22.82 12.92 -1.11
CA GLY A 98 -21.99 13.76 -0.24
C GLY A 98 -20.76 13.03 0.34
N ARG A 99 -20.54 11.75 0.00
CA ARG A 99 -19.37 10.97 0.44
C ARG A 99 -18.32 10.96 -0.67
N PHE A 100 -17.29 11.77 -0.47
CA PHE A 100 -16.17 11.89 -1.40
C PHE A 100 -15.43 10.57 -1.63
N CYS A 101 -15.18 9.82 -0.56
CA CYS A 101 -14.53 8.51 -0.63
C CYS A 101 -15.52 7.37 -0.91
N VAL A 102 -15.01 6.29 -1.49
CA VAL A 102 -15.72 5.03 -1.68
C VAL A 102 -15.54 4.14 -0.45
N GLU A 103 -16.66 3.80 0.18
CA GLU A 103 -16.73 2.83 1.28
C GLU A 103 -17.28 1.51 0.75
N ARG A 104 -16.60 0.40 1.06
CA ARG A 104 -17.13 -0.94 0.80
C ARG A 104 -18.03 -1.36 1.95
N ARG A 105 -19.31 -1.58 1.67
CA ARG A 105 -20.25 -2.11 2.67
C ARG A 105 -20.25 -3.64 2.69
N ARG A 106 -20.74 -4.19 3.80
CA ARG A 106 -21.10 -5.61 3.93
C ARG A 106 -22.06 -5.98 2.80
N GLY A 107 -21.64 -6.88 1.91
CA GLY A 107 -22.38 -7.24 0.69
C GLY A 107 -21.76 -6.72 -0.62
N GLY A 108 -20.59 -6.09 -0.59
CA GLY A 108 -19.83 -5.74 -1.80
C GLY A 108 -20.30 -4.48 -2.53
N GLN A 109 -21.41 -3.87 -2.09
CA GLN A 109 -21.85 -2.59 -2.64
C GLN A 109 -20.88 -1.47 -2.26
N LYS A 110 -20.41 -0.76 -3.28
CA LYS A 110 -19.65 0.49 -3.15
C LYS A 110 -20.63 1.64 -2.90
N LYS A 111 -20.32 2.50 -1.94
CA LYS A 111 -21.09 3.71 -1.68
C LYS A 111 -20.15 4.91 -1.59
N GLY A 112 -20.52 6.01 -2.26
CA GLY A 112 -19.70 7.21 -2.35
C GLY A 112 -18.90 7.28 -3.65
N GLY A 113 -17.96 8.20 -3.68
CA GLY A 113 -17.19 8.56 -4.87
C GLY A 113 -17.77 9.75 -5.60
N VAL A 114 -16.94 10.28 -6.50
CA VAL A 114 -17.19 11.51 -7.26
C VAL A 114 -17.39 11.19 -8.73
N TYR A 115 -18.34 11.84 -9.38
CA TYR A 115 -18.65 11.66 -10.78
C TYR A 115 -18.26 12.89 -11.58
N ASP A 116 -17.58 12.70 -12.71
CA ASP A 116 -17.35 13.80 -13.65
C ASP A 116 -18.56 14.04 -14.57
N ASP A 117 -18.36 14.96 -15.50
CA ASP A 117 -19.36 15.39 -16.45
C ASP A 117 -19.78 14.33 -17.48
N LYS A 118 -18.91 13.36 -17.70
CA LYS A 118 -19.13 12.19 -18.57
C LYS A 118 -19.68 10.99 -17.81
N GLY A 119 -19.88 11.13 -16.49
CA GLY A 119 -20.39 10.07 -15.62
C GLY A 119 -19.32 9.06 -15.21
N LEU A 120 -18.04 9.36 -15.39
CA LEU A 120 -16.96 8.51 -14.88
C LEU A 120 -16.86 8.66 -13.36
N LEU A 121 -16.79 7.52 -12.68
CA LEU A 121 -16.64 7.45 -11.23
C LEU A 121 -15.16 7.46 -10.82
N TYR A 122 -14.79 8.45 -10.01
CA TYR A 122 -13.49 8.58 -9.36
C TYR A 122 -13.57 7.91 -8.00
N GLU A 123 -12.94 6.73 -7.89
CA GLU A 123 -12.96 5.92 -6.68
C GLU A 123 -11.78 6.24 -5.75
N ILE A 124 -12.07 6.97 -4.68
CA ILE A 124 -11.06 7.43 -3.72
C ILE A 124 -11.21 6.62 -2.42
N PRO A 125 -10.21 5.83 -2.00
CA PRO A 125 -10.27 5.08 -0.75
C PRO A 125 -10.33 6.00 0.47
N GLY A 126 -10.94 5.51 1.56
CA GLY A 126 -11.03 6.27 2.81
C GLY A 126 -9.67 6.71 3.36
N TRP A 127 -8.64 5.85 3.30
CA TRP A 127 -7.30 6.15 3.80
C TRP A 127 -6.57 7.29 3.04
N VAL A 128 -7.05 7.64 1.84
CA VAL A 128 -6.54 8.80 1.10
C VAL A 128 -7.04 10.12 1.70
N VAL A 129 -8.24 10.11 2.25
CA VAL A 129 -8.99 11.29 2.70
C VAL A 129 -8.96 11.46 4.22
N SER A 130 -8.66 10.38 4.95
CA SER A 130 -8.53 10.37 6.40
C SER A 130 -7.34 9.53 6.83
N ASP A 131 -6.74 9.89 7.95
CA ASP A 131 -5.69 9.10 8.58
C ASP A 131 -6.31 7.88 9.29
N PRO A 132 -5.74 6.66 9.12
CA PRO A 132 -6.15 5.50 9.90
C PRO A 132 -5.92 5.69 11.40
N GLU A 133 -6.80 5.14 12.24
CA GLU A 133 -6.65 5.17 13.71
C GLU A 133 -5.51 4.26 14.20
N ASP A 134 -5.08 3.30 13.39
CA ASP A 134 -4.04 2.32 13.73
C ASP A 134 -2.62 2.78 13.38
N LEU A 135 -2.42 4.04 12.99
CA LEU A 135 -1.10 4.54 12.65
C LEU A 135 -0.11 4.34 13.80
N VAL A 136 1.02 3.72 13.48
CA VAL A 136 2.13 3.51 14.41
C VAL A 136 3.08 4.70 14.35
N ALA A 137 3.64 5.06 15.51
CA ALA A 137 4.66 6.10 15.58
C ALA A 137 5.81 5.78 14.62
N GLU A 138 6.36 6.82 14.00
CA GLU A 138 7.54 6.66 13.18
C GLU A 138 8.65 6.06 14.03
N PRO A 139 9.42 5.09 13.50
CA PRO A 139 10.64 4.73 14.17
C PRO A 139 11.50 5.99 14.24
N GLU A 140 11.77 6.50 15.45
CA GLU A 140 12.77 7.56 15.65
C GLU A 140 14.08 7.06 15.04
N ILE A 141 14.38 7.57 13.85
CA ILE A 141 15.66 7.43 13.16
C ILE A 141 16.22 8.85 13.24
N GLU A 142 17.11 9.08 14.20
CA GLU A 142 17.86 10.33 14.27
C GLU A 142 18.61 10.54 12.94
N GLY A 143 18.12 11.51 12.17
CA GLY A 143 18.88 12.28 11.20
C GLY A 143 19.57 11.53 10.07
N LYS A 144 18.87 11.35 8.95
CA LYS A 144 19.47 11.68 7.65
C LYS A 144 18.38 11.94 6.61
N ASP A 145 18.26 13.19 6.18
CA ASP A 145 17.58 13.57 4.95
C ASP A 145 18.05 12.67 3.80
N ILE A 146 17.13 11.84 3.29
CA ILE A 146 17.27 11.22 1.98
C ILE A 146 16.25 11.90 1.09
N ASN A 147 16.69 13.05 0.57
CA ASN A 147 16.10 13.68 -0.58
C ASN A 147 16.12 12.68 -1.75
N GLU A 148 14.98 12.52 -2.40
CA GLU A 148 14.81 11.77 -3.63
C GLU A 148 15.67 12.35 -4.76
N GLU A 149 15.88 11.54 -5.80
CA GLU A 149 16.59 11.80 -7.07
C GLU A 149 18.09 11.45 -7.10
N SER A 150 18.41 10.20 -7.47
CA SER A 150 19.36 9.92 -8.56
C SER A 150 19.35 8.42 -8.89
N GLU A 151 18.99 8.13 -10.14
CA GLU A 151 19.30 6.89 -10.81
C GLU A 151 20.82 6.81 -11.08
N ASP A 152 21.30 5.58 -11.29
CA ASP A 152 22.56 5.16 -11.92
C ASP A 152 23.81 4.82 -11.08
N GLU A 153 24.30 3.61 -11.43
CA GLU A 153 25.65 3.02 -11.33
C GLU A 153 26.29 2.64 -9.97
N ILE A 154 26.28 1.31 -9.74
CA ILE A 154 27.38 0.44 -9.25
C ILE A 154 28.74 1.12 -8.98
N ASP A 155 29.28 0.96 -7.77
CA ASP A 155 30.42 0.05 -7.55
C ASP A 155 30.69 -0.26 -6.07
N ALA A 156 31.41 -1.35 -5.85
CA ALA A 156 31.75 -1.98 -4.58
C ALA A 156 32.56 -1.11 -3.60
N GLU A 157 32.32 -1.30 -2.29
CA GLU A 157 33.31 -1.81 -1.32
C GLU A 157 33.01 -1.32 0.13
N LYS A 158 32.85 -2.30 1.02
CA LYS A 158 33.02 -2.27 2.49
C LYS A 158 32.33 -1.18 3.31
N GLY A 159 31.24 -1.60 3.95
CA GLY A 159 31.11 -1.58 5.41
C GLY A 159 30.84 -0.24 6.07
N VAL A 160 29.62 -0.05 6.57
CA VAL A 160 29.25 -0.10 7.99
C VAL A 160 27.73 -0.26 8.05
N VAL A 161 27.29 -1.12 8.97
CA VAL A 161 25.95 -1.66 9.15
C VAL A 161 24.92 -0.56 9.40
N CYS A 162 23.92 -0.45 8.51
CA CYS A 162 22.67 0.23 8.83
C CYS A 162 21.88 -0.70 9.77
N GLU A 163 21.92 -0.43 11.08
CA GLU A 163 21.02 -1.06 12.04
C GLU A 163 19.61 -0.47 11.89
N GLU A 164 18.89 -0.89 10.85
CA GLU A 164 17.44 -0.84 10.82
C GLU A 164 16.93 -1.83 11.89
N LYS A 165 16.65 -1.29 13.09
CA LYS A 165 16.01 -1.94 14.25
C LYS A 165 15.92 -3.45 14.10
N ILE A 166 17.04 -4.11 14.40
CA ILE A 166 17.13 -5.56 14.49
C ILE A 166 16.09 -5.97 15.53
N GLY A 167 14.91 -6.41 15.09
CA GLY A 167 13.95 -7.06 15.99
C GLY A 167 14.64 -8.20 16.74
N GLU A 168 14.03 -8.71 17.81
CA GLU A 168 14.64 -9.71 18.71
C GLU A 168 15.64 -10.65 18.00
N LEU A 169 16.91 -10.59 18.40
CA LEU A 169 18.00 -11.36 17.82
C LEU A 169 17.75 -12.84 18.13
N VAL A 170 17.38 -13.60 17.11
CA VAL A 170 17.08 -15.03 17.26
C VAL A 170 18.21 -15.87 16.63
N SER A 171 18.54 -16.96 17.31
CA SER A 171 19.51 -17.94 16.80
C SER A 171 18.77 -19.01 15.98
N VAL A 172 18.97 -18.98 14.67
CA VAL A 172 18.37 -19.93 13.74
C VAL A 172 19.34 -21.08 13.49
N ARG A 173 18.91 -22.31 13.74
CA ARG A 173 19.68 -23.52 13.43
C ARG A 173 19.19 -24.12 12.12
N ALA A 174 20.05 -24.20 11.11
CA ALA A 174 19.74 -24.78 9.82
C ALA A 174 20.63 -26.01 9.56
N ARG A 175 20.02 -27.18 9.42
CA ARG A 175 20.67 -28.44 9.07
C ARG A 175 20.83 -28.56 7.57
N LEU A 176 22.06 -28.65 7.09
CA LEU A 176 22.33 -28.84 5.67
C LEU A 176 22.05 -30.27 5.23
N SER A 177 21.44 -30.43 4.07
CA SER A 177 21.06 -31.74 3.53
C SER A 177 22.21 -32.47 2.83
N ASP A 178 23.32 -31.78 2.53
CA ASP A 178 24.50 -32.35 1.86
C ASP A 178 25.39 -33.16 2.82
N ARG A 179 25.63 -32.62 4.02
CA ARG A 179 26.57 -33.13 5.02
C ARG A 179 25.92 -33.44 6.36
N GLY A 180 24.63 -33.12 6.53
CA GLY A 180 23.91 -33.30 7.80
C GLY A 180 24.43 -32.41 8.94
N THR A 181 25.21 -31.38 8.61
CA THR A 181 25.83 -30.47 9.59
C THR A 181 24.87 -29.32 9.92
N ASP A 182 24.85 -28.89 11.18
CA ASP A 182 24.00 -27.80 11.65
C ASP A 182 24.77 -26.47 11.61
N VAL A 183 24.24 -25.50 10.88
CA VAL A 183 24.75 -24.13 10.79
C VAL A 183 23.89 -23.23 11.67
N VAL A 184 24.50 -22.53 12.62
CA VAL A 184 23.81 -21.55 13.47
C VAL A 184 24.01 -20.16 12.90
N VAL A 185 22.92 -19.48 12.58
CA VAL A 185 22.91 -18.10 12.07
C VAL A 185 22.11 -17.23 13.03
N GLU A 186 22.70 -16.12 13.44
CA GLU A 186 22.02 -15.10 14.22
C GLU A 186 21.43 -14.06 13.27
N MET A 187 20.16 -13.73 13.47
CA MET A 187 19.47 -12.71 12.68
C MET A 187 18.28 -12.16 13.46
N GLY A 188 17.88 -10.92 13.12
CA GLY A 188 16.65 -10.35 13.68
C GLY A 188 15.41 -10.96 13.04
N THR A 189 14.34 -11.08 13.82
CA THR A 189 13.02 -11.55 13.36
C THR A 189 12.43 -10.76 12.18
N ASN A 190 12.83 -9.49 12.03
CA ASN A 190 12.41 -8.61 10.94
C ASN A 190 13.20 -8.82 9.63
N GLN A 191 14.26 -9.63 9.64
CA GLN A 191 15.07 -9.86 8.44
C GLN A 191 14.40 -10.89 7.52
N LYS A 192 14.49 -10.65 6.21
CA LYS A 192 13.96 -11.56 5.17
C LYS A 192 14.66 -12.91 5.21
N VAL A 193 13.92 -13.96 4.88
CA VAL A 193 14.47 -15.33 4.76
C VAL A 193 15.57 -15.41 3.69
N SER A 194 15.55 -14.54 2.66
CA SER A 194 16.64 -14.45 1.69
C SER A 194 18.00 -14.11 2.33
N VAL A 195 18.02 -13.27 3.37
CA VAL A 195 19.24 -12.91 4.12
C VAL A 195 19.72 -14.12 4.93
N LEU A 196 18.79 -14.87 5.53
CA LEU A 196 19.11 -16.13 6.20
C LEU A 196 19.75 -17.13 5.25
N VAL A 197 19.19 -17.31 4.05
CA VAL A 197 19.74 -18.22 3.03
C VAL A 197 21.16 -17.82 2.66
N LYS A 198 21.41 -16.53 2.39
CA LYS A 198 22.75 -16.02 2.07
C LYS A 198 23.75 -16.25 3.21
N ARG A 199 23.35 -15.96 4.45
CA ARG A 199 24.21 -16.21 5.63
C ARG A 199 24.49 -17.68 5.86
N VAL A 200 23.51 -18.56 5.60
CA VAL A 200 23.70 -20.01 5.66
C VAL A 200 24.68 -20.46 4.58
N GLN A 201 24.57 -19.95 3.34
CA GLN A 201 25.51 -20.25 2.24
C GLN A 201 26.94 -19.81 2.57
N GLU A 202 27.10 -18.59 3.08
CA GLU A 202 28.40 -18.02 3.47
C GLU A 202 29.04 -18.82 4.61
N LYS A 203 28.29 -19.13 5.68
CA LYS A 203 28.79 -19.96 6.79
C LYS A 203 29.05 -21.41 6.41
N ALA A 204 28.30 -21.95 5.45
CA ALA A 204 28.48 -23.31 4.95
C ALA A 204 29.59 -23.43 3.90
N GLY A 205 30.02 -22.31 3.29
CA GLY A 205 30.97 -22.29 2.17
C GLY A 205 30.39 -22.94 0.91
N ILE A 206 29.09 -22.79 0.66
CA ILE A 206 28.36 -23.43 -0.44
C ILE A 206 27.90 -22.37 -1.43
N GLU A 207 28.34 -22.44 -2.69
CA GLU A 207 27.90 -21.56 -3.78
C GLU A 207 26.58 -22.02 -4.43
N GLN A 208 26.11 -23.23 -4.11
CA GLN A 208 24.90 -23.82 -4.66
C GLN A 208 23.64 -23.15 -4.09
N LYS A 209 22.52 -23.26 -4.83
CA LYS A 209 21.23 -22.71 -4.39
C LYS A 209 20.72 -23.49 -3.18
N VAL A 210 20.47 -22.79 -2.07
CA VAL A 210 19.92 -23.37 -0.84
C VAL A 210 18.49 -22.90 -0.65
N LYS A 211 17.56 -23.82 -0.36
CA LYS A 211 16.21 -23.45 0.12
C LYS A 211 16.01 -23.97 1.53
N LEU A 212 15.41 -23.14 2.38
CA LEU A 212 15.10 -23.51 3.75
C LEU A 212 13.71 -24.13 3.81
N ALA A 213 13.58 -25.23 4.53
CA ALA A 213 12.33 -25.94 4.73
C ALA A 213 12.10 -26.17 6.24
N TYR A 214 10.86 -26.02 6.66
CA TYR A 214 10.43 -26.23 8.04
C TYR A 214 9.17 -27.09 8.05
N MET A 215 9.20 -28.21 8.81
CA MET A 215 8.10 -29.18 8.88
C MET A 215 7.57 -29.62 7.48
N GLY A 216 8.47 -29.79 6.52
CA GLY A 216 8.13 -30.20 5.15
C GLY A 216 7.62 -29.08 4.23
N LYS A 217 7.54 -27.83 4.70
CA LYS A 217 7.20 -26.66 3.88
C LYS A 217 8.43 -25.82 3.59
N ILE A 218 8.63 -25.44 2.33
CA ILE A 218 9.69 -24.51 1.94
C ILE A 218 9.33 -23.10 2.42
N LEU A 219 10.26 -22.44 3.08
CA LEU A 219 10.13 -21.05 3.50
C LEU A 219 10.30 -20.13 2.30
N GLU A 220 9.43 -19.14 2.20
CA GLU A 220 9.47 -18.16 1.12
C GLU A 220 10.51 -17.07 1.41
N GLU A 221 11.45 -16.87 0.50
CA GLU A 221 12.59 -15.96 0.66
C GLU A 221 12.21 -14.48 0.86
N HIS A 222 11.02 -14.08 0.38
CA HIS A 222 10.55 -12.70 0.45
C HIS A 222 9.86 -12.35 1.78
N LYS A 223 9.51 -13.35 2.61
CA LYS A 223 8.87 -13.13 3.91
C LYS A 223 9.93 -12.89 5.00
N PRO A 224 9.66 -12.04 6.00
CA PRO A 224 10.52 -11.91 7.17
C PRO A 224 10.41 -13.16 8.05
N LEU A 225 11.50 -13.48 8.77
CA LEU A 225 11.59 -14.68 9.61
C LEU A 225 10.44 -14.76 10.63
N GLY A 226 10.07 -13.63 11.26
CA GLY A 226 8.98 -13.56 12.24
C GLY A 226 7.58 -13.88 11.68
N GLN A 227 7.39 -13.80 10.36
CA GLN A 227 6.15 -14.18 9.69
C GLN A 227 6.17 -15.61 9.13
N THR A 228 7.29 -16.32 9.29
CA THR A 228 7.37 -17.73 8.89
C THR A 228 6.74 -18.63 9.95
N SER A 229 6.45 -19.88 9.57
CA SER A 229 5.99 -20.88 10.54
C SER A 229 7.09 -21.39 11.48
N TRP A 230 8.32 -20.90 11.34
CA TRP A 230 9.45 -21.28 12.18
C TRP A 230 9.33 -20.66 13.57
N LYS A 231 9.80 -21.37 14.58
CA LYS A 231 9.84 -20.93 15.98
C LYS A 231 11.26 -20.98 16.50
N GLU A 232 11.59 -20.07 17.40
CA GLU A 232 12.91 -20.04 18.04
C GLU A 232 13.23 -21.36 18.73
N GLY A 233 14.49 -21.79 18.61
CA GLY A 233 14.97 -23.08 19.13
C GLY A 233 14.71 -24.28 18.20
N HIS A 234 13.87 -24.15 17.17
CA HIS A 234 13.60 -25.23 16.22
C HIS A 234 14.62 -25.26 15.07
N ILE A 235 14.82 -26.44 14.50
CA ILE A 235 15.79 -26.66 13.42
C ILE A 235 15.10 -26.56 12.05
N LEU A 236 15.71 -25.81 11.14
CA LEU A 236 15.35 -25.73 9.72
C LEU A 236 16.13 -26.76 8.91
N ASN A 237 15.53 -27.33 7.87
CA ASN A 237 16.25 -28.13 6.88
C ASN A 237 16.68 -27.24 5.72
N ALA A 238 17.98 -27.08 5.52
CA ALA A 238 18.56 -26.40 4.37
C ALA A 238 18.79 -27.42 3.24
N LEU A 239 17.94 -27.36 2.23
CA LEU A 239 18.00 -28.18 1.03
C LEU A 239 19.00 -27.55 0.05
N VAL A 240 20.10 -28.24 -0.21
CA VAL A 240 21.12 -27.83 -1.18
C VAL A 240 20.75 -28.43 -2.54
N PHE A 241 20.58 -27.58 -3.55
CA PHE A 241 20.33 -28.01 -4.92
C PHE A 241 21.63 -27.90 -5.72
N GLY A 242 22.20 -29.05 -6.08
CA GLY A 242 23.34 -29.17 -6.98
C GLY A 242 22.97 -29.01 -8.44
#